data_AF-A0A085BBT3-F1
#
_entry.id   AF-A0A085BBT3-F1
#
_cell.length_a   1.000
_cell.length_b   1.000
_cell.length_c   1.000
_cell.angle_alpha   90.00
_cell.angle_beta   90.00
_cell.angle_gamma   90.00
#
_symmetry.space_group_name_H-M   'P 1'
#
loop_
_entity.id
_entity.type
_entity.pdbx_description
1 polymer ?
#
loop_
_entity_poly.entity_id
_entity_poly.type
_entity_poly.pdbx_seq_one_letter_code
_entity_poly.pdbx_strand_id
1 'polypeptide(L)'
;MKKILTILVLITTIKTYSQRSDTIKLFDFKLCELTIDYLKQKDPNLKQSSVVEMDLCSDGFVQDARFENRIGYESQLYPDVIFQKHQSDLNTIAKIHLTEDFKGYLPDGNYIDMKTLKANDIIKKYDSLTWTSRGCSDYYGINNGKKIYFYVKINKDKKPQYPIDKKYYSEQPIVGIAFWANCYSYHKENPEEVKPLIILDGKEVSEESMYSLKPEDVDKINVIKGKNATDKYGEKGKNGVLEVFSKKRK
;
A
#
# COMPACT_ATOMS: atom_id res chain seq x y z
N MET A 1 18.57 60.57 33.40
CA MET A 1 19.64 59.55 33.34
C MET A 1 19.02 58.24 32.86
N LYS A 2 19.68 57.58 31.90
CA LYS A 2 19.14 56.55 30.99
C LYS A 2 18.59 55.30 31.71
N LYS A 3 17.37 54.87 31.37
CA LYS A 3 16.84 53.54 31.70
C LYS A 3 17.45 52.54 30.70
N ILE A 4 18.27 51.61 31.20
CA ILE A 4 18.79 50.48 30.41
C ILE A 4 17.72 49.39 30.45
N LEU A 5 17.14 49.10 29.29
CA LEU A 5 16.20 48.01 29.09
C LEU A 5 17.00 46.76 28.74
N THR A 6 17.15 45.85 29.70
CA THR A 6 17.82 44.56 29.48
C THR A 6 16.88 43.62 28.75
N ILE A 7 17.09 43.43 27.45
CA ILE A 7 16.37 42.44 26.64
C ILE A 7 17.01 41.06 26.89
N LEU A 8 16.29 40.21 27.62
CA LEU A 8 16.65 38.81 27.81
C LEU A 8 16.29 38.03 26.54
N VAL A 9 17.25 37.84 25.64
CA VAL A 9 17.07 36.98 24.46
C VAL A 9 17.10 35.52 24.92
N LEU A 10 15.93 34.92 25.01
CA LEU A 10 15.78 33.48 25.26
C LEU A 10 16.18 32.74 23.98
N ILE A 11 17.45 32.33 23.89
CA ILE A 11 17.94 31.47 22.81
C ILE A 11 17.36 30.08 23.06
N THR A 12 16.17 29.81 22.53
CA THR A 12 15.67 28.44 22.40
C THR A 12 16.57 27.75 21.39
N THR A 13 17.52 26.95 21.87
CA THR A 13 18.27 26.03 21.03
C THR A 13 17.27 25.11 20.34
N ILE A 14 17.01 25.36 19.06
CA ILE A 14 16.39 24.37 18.19
C ILE A 14 17.37 23.20 18.22
N LYS A 15 17.03 22.12 18.95
CA LYS A 15 17.71 20.85 18.79
C LYS A 15 17.49 20.46 17.33
N THR A 16 18.44 20.79 16.47
CA THR A 16 18.57 20.16 15.17
C THR A 16 18.62 18.67 15.46
N TYR A 17 17.54 17.96 15.13
CA TYR A 17 17.46 16.51 15.14
C TYR A 17 18.37 16.00 14.03
N SER A 18 19.67 16.13 14.25
CA SER A 18 20.73 15.56 13.43
C SER A 18 21.03 14.16 13.97
N GLN A 19 20.05 13.26 13.86
CA GLN A 19 20.32 11.83 13.82
C GLN A 19 20.05 11.38 12.39
N ARG A 20 21.07 11.49 11.53
CA ARG A 20 21.00 10.92 10.19
C ARG A 20 21.24 9.41 10.31
N SER A 21 20.10 8.72 10.46
CA SER A 21 19.77 7.37 9.97
C SER A 21 20.70 6.24 10.38
N ASP A 22 20.26 5.47 11.38
CA ASP A 22 20.44 4.02 11.30
C ASP A 22 19.95 3.55 9.93
N THR A 23 20.69 2.65 9.29
CA THR A 23 20.28 2.05 8.00
C THR A 23 18.87 1.47 8.13
N ILE A 24 17.96 1.86 7.23
CA ILE A 24 16.56 1.38 7.27
C ILE A 24 16.52 -0.14 7.14
N LYS A 25 15.79 -0.78 8.06
CA LYS A 25 15.58 -2.22 8.12
C LYS A 25 14.12 -2.52 7.95
N LEU A 26 13.72 -2.99 6.76
CA LEU A 26 12.31 -3.13 6.43
C LEU A 26 11.63 -4.30 7.16
N PHE A 27 12.40 -5.19 7.77
CA PHE A 27 11.87 -6.21 8.68
C PHE A 27 11.36 -5.65 10.01
N ASP A 28 11.74 -4.43 10.39
CA ASP A 28 11.21 -3.75 11.59
C ASP A 28 9.74 -3.30 11.38
N PHE A 29 9.30 -3.19 10.12
CA PHE A 29 7.91 -2.87 9.79
C PHE A 29 7.07 -4.14 9.68
N LYS A 30 6.28 -4.40 10.72
CA LYS A 30 5.29 -5.46 10.71
C LYS A 30 4.05 -5.03 9.92
N LEU A 31 3.99 -5.38 8.65
CA LEU A 31 2.78 -5.18 7.83
C LEU A 31 1.57 -5.87 8.47
N CYS A 32 0.39 -5.31 8.26
CA CYS A 32 -0.88 -5.63 8.93
C CYS A 32 -1.00 -5.12 10.38
N GLU A 33 0.09 -5.06 11.15
CA GLU A 33 0.11 -4.45 12.49
C GLU A 33 0.41 -2.93 12.46
N LEU A 34 1.28 -2.50 11.54
CA LEU A 34 1.66 -1.10 11.37
C LEU A 34 0.46 -0.27 10.90
N THR A 35 0.24 0.90 11.52
CA THR A 35 -0.85 1.81 11.15
C THR A 35 -0.36 3.20 10.74
N ILE A 36 -1.18 3.90 9.97
CA ILE A 36 -0.99 5.32 9.66
C ILE A 36 -0.93 6.16 10.94
N ASP A 37 -1.76 5.85 11.94
CA ASP A 37 -1.78 6.62 13.19
C ASP A 37 -0.49 6.44 13.98
N TYR A 38 0.08 5.23 14.00
CA TYR A 38 1.40 5.00 14.57
C TYR A 38 2.49 5.80 13.83
N LEU A 39 2.47 5.79 12.49
CA LEU A 39 3.42 6.58 11.70
C LEU A 39 3.28 8.08 11.97
N LYS A 40 2.05 8.61 12.06
CA LYS A 40 1.78 10.02 12.41
C LYS A 40 2.24 10.39 13.82
N GLN A 41 2.13 9.47 14.78
CA GLN A 41 2.66 9.69 16.14
C GLN A 41 4.18 9.81 16.16
N LYS A 42 4.89 9.07 15.28
CA LYS A 42 6.35 9.15 15.14
C LYS A 42 6.79 10.35 14.32
N ASP A 43 6.06 10.65 13.26
CA ASP A 43 6.29 11.78 12.37
C ASP A 43 4.98 12.54 12.13
N PRO A 44 4.72 13.62 12.90
CA PRO A 44 3.54 14.45 12.71
C PRO A 44 3.45 15.10 11.31
N ASN A 45 4.54 15.13 10.55
CA ASN A 45 4.60 15.66 9.18
C ASN A 45 4.43 14.57 8.11
N LEU A 46 3.93 13.37 8.48
CA LEU A 46 3.63 12.30 7.53
C LEU A 46 2.79 12.84 6.36
N LYS A 47 3.34 12.75 5.16
CA LYS A 47 2.79 13.36 3.96
C LYS A 47 2.08 12.31 3.12
N GLN A 48 0.86 12.60 2.69
CA GLN A 48 0.21 11.83 1.65
C GLN A 48 0.79 12.18 0.27
N SER A 49 1.04 11.17 -0.55
CA SER A 49 1.59 11.31 -1.90
C SER A 49 0.92 10.35 -2.87
N SER A 50 1.13 10.59 -4.18
CA SER A 50 0.73 9.65 -5.21
C SER A 50 1.76 8.54 -5.35
N VAL A 51 1.33 7.28 -5.35
CA VAL A 51 2.22 6.14 -5.62
C VAL A 51 1.97 5.56 -7.02
N VAL A 52 3.05 5.24 -7.73
CA VAL A 52 2.99 4.56 -9.03
C VAL A 52 2.89 3.05 -8.78
N GLU A 53 1.73 2.48 -9.08
CA GLU A 53 1.49 1.04 -9.02
C GLU A 53 2.11 0.35 -10.23
N MET A 54 3.39 -0.02 -10.14
CA MET A 54 4.13 -0.58 -11.26
C MET A 54 3.55 -1.92 -11.78
N ASP A 55 2.79 -2.63 -10.94
CA ASP A 55 2.08 -3.83 -11.31
C ASP A 55 0.68 -3.60 -11.91
N LEU A 56 0.20 -2.35 -12.01
CA LEU A 56 -1.10 -1.99 -12.58
C LEU A 56 -0.97 -1.14 -13.86
N CYS A 57 -2.08 -0.97 -14.57
CA CYS A 57 -2.14 -0.04 -15.70
C CYS A 57 -2.01 1.40 -15.20
N SER A 58 -1.36 2.28 -15.97
CA SER A 58 -1.24 3.70 -15.61
C SER A 58 -2.56 4.49 -15.74
N ASP A 59 -3.53 3.95 -16.48
CA ASP A 59 -4.84 4.57 -16.77
C ASP A 59 -5.79 4.73 -15.57
N GLY A 60 -5.51 4.11 -14.43
CA GLY A 60 -6.40 4.20 -13.27
C GLY A 60 -7.55 3.21 -13.24
N PHE A 61 -7.84 2.53 -14.35
CA PHE A 61 -9.02 1.69 -14.49
C PHE A 61 -8.87 0.38 -13.71
N VAL A 62 -7.70 -0.25 -13.80
CA VAL A 62 -7.41 -1.46 -13.03
C VAL A 62 -6.96 -1.08 -11.62
N GLN A 63 -7.64 -1.64 -10.63
CA GLN A 63 -7.37 -1.47 -9.21
C GLN A 63 -7.10 -2.81 -8.53
N ASP A 64 -6.26 -2.80 -7.51
CA ASP A 64 -6.09 -3.90 -6.59
C ASP A 64 -6.98 -3.69 -5.36
N ALA A 65 -8.04 -4.49 -5.24
CA ALA A 65 -9.02 -4.36 -4.15
C ALA A 65 -8.44 -4.63 -2.75
N ARG A 66 -7.16 -5.05 -2.66
CA ARG A 66 -6.45 -5.29 -1.40
C ARG A 66 -5.67 -4.09 -0.88
N PHE A 67 -5.67 -2.95 -1.58
CA PHE A 67 -4.90 -1.75 -1.18
C PHE A 67 -5.67 -0.44 -1.46
N GLU A 68 -5.30 0.63 -0.75
CA GLU A 68 -5.68 2.00 -1.11
C GLU A 68 -4.89 2.45 -2.36
N ASN A 69 -5.45 2.19 -3.54
CA ASN A 69 -4.77 2.34 -4.81
C ASN A 69 -4.25 3.76 -5.04
N ARG A 70 -2.99 3.88 -5.50
CA ARG A 70 -2.33 5.13 -5.94
C ARG A 70 -2.15 6.19 -4.86
N ILE A 71 -2.46 5.88 -3.61
CA ILE A 71 -2.19 6.75 -2.47
C ILE A 71 -1.12 6.09 -1.62
N GLY A 72 -0.08 6.87 -1.32
CA GLY A 72 1.01 6.50 -0.45
C GLY A 72 1.18 7.51 0.68
N TYR A 73 1.95 7.12 1.69
CA TYR A 73 2.28 7.94 2.85
C TYR A 73 3.79 7.91 3.06
N GLU A 74 4.40 9.08 3.13
CA GLU A 74 5.84 9.27 3.22
C GLU A 74 6.19 9.96 4.54
N SER A 75 7.21 9.43 5.22
CA SER A 75 7.74 9.99 6.46
C SER A 75 9.16 10.50 6.24
N GLN A 76 9.49 11.63 6.87
CA GLN A 76 10.86 12.16 6.90
C GLN A 76 11.83 11.24 7.64
N LEU A 77 11.32 10.36 8.52
CA LEU A 77 12.11 9.37 9.25
C LEU A 77 12.51 8.18 8.38
N TYR A 78 11.75 7.91 7.32
CA TYR A 78 11.92 6.75 6.45
C TYR A 78 11.99 7.23 4.98
N PRO A 79 13.06 7.94 4.60
CA PRO A 79 13.22 8.41 3.23
C PRO A 79 13.16 7.24 2.25
N ASP A 80 12.55 7.49 1.09
CA ASP A 80 12.44 6.55 -0.01
C ASP A 80 11.58 5.29 0.27
N VAL A 81 10.83 5.32 1.37
CA VAL A 81 9.82 4.32 1.75
C VAL A 81 8.44 4.95 1.68
N ILE A 82 7.59 4.41 0.80
CA ILE A 82 6.20 4.82 0.65
C ILE A 82 5.31 3.73 1.25
N PHE A 83 4.60 4.04 2.31
CA PHE A 83 3.66 3.13 2.96
C PHE A 83 2.29 3.20 2.28
N GLN A 84 1.62 2.06 2.15
CA GLN A 84 0.31 1.98 1.53
C GLN A 84 -0.65 1.11 2.36
N LYS A 85 -1.87 1.63 2.53
CA LYS A 85 -2.92 1.01 3.34
C LYS A 85 -3.50 -0.24 2.69
N HIS A 86 -4.00 -1.16 3.51
CA HIS A 86 -4.73 -2.34 3.05
C HIS A 86 -6.06 -1.97 2.37
N GLN A 87 -6.80 -1.01 2.90
CA GLN A 87 -8.02 -0.52 2.25
C GLN A 87 -8.13 0.97 2.55
N SER A 88 -8.95 1.70 1.80
CA SER A 88 -9.10 3.15 1.99
C SER A 88 -9.68 3.52 3.36
N ASP A 89 -10.47 2.63 3.93
CA ASP A 89 -11.15 2.75 5.21
C ASP A 89 -10.36 2.16 6.39
N LEU A 90 -9.30 1.40 6.13
CA LEU A 90 -8.47 0.78 7.16
C LEU A 90 -7.13 1.50 7.30
N ASN A 91 -6.77 1.90 8.52
CA ASN A 91 -5.48 2.57 8.78
C ASN A 91 -4.27 1.62 8.76
N THR A 92 -4.49 0.31 8.62
CA THR A 92 -3.42 -0.69 8.56
C THR A 92 -2.63 -0.61 7.26
N ILE A 93 -1.30 -0.65 7.39
CA ILE A 93 -0.36 -0.69 6.27
C ILE A 93 -0.18 -2.14 5.83
N ALA A 94 -0.37 -2.40 4.55
CA ALA A 94 -0.26 -3.74 3.98
C ALA A 94 0.73 -3.82 2.81
N LYS A 95 1.17 -2.69 2.26
CA LYS A 95 2.13 -2.64 1.16
C LYS A 95 3.13 -1.52 1.40
N ILE A 96 4.37 -1.75 0.99
CA ILE A 96 5.44 -0.77 0.98
C ILE A 96 6.01 -0.73 -0.44
N HIS A 97 6.26 0.48 -0.92
CA HIS A 97 7.00 0.74 -2.15
C HIS A 97 8.31 1.44 -1.81
N LEU A 98 9.38 1.07 -2.50
CA LEU A 98 10.71 1.67 -2.39
C LEU A 98 11.00 2.42 -3.69
N THR A 99 11.46 3.66 -3.55
CA THR A 99 11.83 4.52 -4.69
C THR A 99 13.21 4.15 -5.25
N GLU A 100 13.59 4.75 -6.38
CA GLU A 100 14.90 4.56 -7.02
C GLU A 100 16.10 5.07 -6.20
N ASP A 101 15.84 5.86 -5.15
CA ASP A 101 16.87 6.40 -4.26
C ASP A 101 17.07 5.57 -2.96
N PHE A 102 16.20 4.58 -2.71
CA PHE A 102 16.22 3.80 -1.45
C PHE A 102 17.54 3.06 -1.20
N LYS A 103 17.98 3.08 0.06
CA LYS A 103 19.09 2.28 0.58
C LYS A 103 18.75 1.66 1.93
N GLY A 104 18.88 0.35 2.04
CA GLY A 104 18.57 -0.35 3.28
C GLY A 104 18.43 -1.86 3.14
N TYR A 105 17.96 -2.50 4.21
CA TYR A 105 17.71 -3.94 4.25
C TYR A 105 16.26 -4.24 3.93
N LEU A 106 16.05 -5.15 2.99
CA LEU A 106 14.75 -5.74 2.67
C LEU A 106 14.23 -6.62 3.82
N PRO A 107 12.93 -7.00 3.82
CA PRO A 107 12.35 -7.85 4.87
C PRO A 107 12.99 -9.23 5.04
N ASP A 108 13.70 -9.71 4.01
CA ASP A 108 14.47 -10.96 4.03
C ASP A 108 15.91 -10.78 4.55
N GLY A 109 16.26 -9.57 5.03
CA GLY A 109 17.58 -9.23 5.55
C GLY A 109 18.60 -8.84 4.47
N ASN A 110 18.21 -8.79 3.20
CA ASN A 110 19.12 -8.44 2.12
C ASN A 110 19.31 -6.93 1.99
N TYR A 111 20.57 -6.48 2.07
CA TYR A 111 20.90 -5.08 1.77
C TYR A 111 20.75 -4.78 0.27
N ILE A 112 20.24 -3.59 -0.04
CA ILE A 112 20.05 -3.05 -1.38
C ILE A 112 20.45 -1.56 -1.40
N ASP A 113 21.12 -1.16 -2.49
CA ASP A 113 21.29 0.23 -2.91
C ASP A 113 20.69 0.38 -4.30
N MET A 114 19.51 1.01 -4.37
CA MET A 114 18.72 1.11 -5.61
C MET A 114 19.46 1.82 -6.74
N LYS A 115 20.36 2.77 -6.44
CA LYS A 115 21.12 3.52 -7.46
C LYS A 115 22.03 2.64 -8.32
N THR A 116 22.46 1.51 -7.77
CA THR A 116 23.40 0.60 -8.42
C THR A 116 22.77 -0.74 -8.79
N LEU A 117 21.55 -1.00 -8.31
CA LEU A 117 20.92 -2.31 -8.44
C LEU A 117 20.42 -2.55 -9.87
N LYS A 118 20.90 -3.62 -10.49
CA LYS A 118 20.38 -4.13 -11.77
C LYS A 118 19.51 -5.37 -11.58
N ALA A 119 18.69 -5.66 -12.58
CA ALA A 119 17.90 -6.88 -12.61
C ALA A 119 18.75 -8.16 -12.52
N ASN A 120 19.93 -8.19 -13.12
CA ASN A 120 20.85 -9.33 -13.05
C ASN A 120 21.32 -9.63 -11.62
N ASP A 121 21.50 -8.60 -10.79
CA ASP A 121 21.90 -8.77 -9.39
C ASP A 121 20.79 -9.47 -8.61
N ILE A 122 19.53 -9.11 -8.88
CA ILE A 122 18.34 -9.76 -8.32
C ILE A 122 18.20 -11.20 -8.83
N ILE A 123 18.37 -11.42 -10.13
CA ILE A 123 18.26 -12.77 -10.74
C ILE A 123 19.30 -13.74 -10.18
N LYS A 124 20.51 -13.28 -9.87
CA LYS A 124 21.56 -14.10 -9.24
C LYS A 124 21.31 -14.34 -7.75
N LYS A 125 20.63 -13.40 -7.09
CA LYS A 125 20.43 -13.41 -5.64
C LYS A 125 19.22 -14.23 -5.19
N TYR A 126 18.22 -14.35 -6.06
CA TYR A 126 16.96 -15.02 -5.74
C TYR A 126 16.67 -16.15 -6.72
N ASP A 127 16.36 -17.32 -6.17
CA ASP A 127 15.99 -18.48 -6.99
C ASP A 127 14.55 -18.39 -7.53
N SER A 128 14.34 -19.08 -8.65
CA SER A 128 13.02 -19.32 -9.27
C SER A 128 12.25 -18.06 -9.65
N LEU A 129 12.94 -16.97 -9.99
CA LEU A 129 12.33 -15.73 -10.45
C LEU A 129 11.71 -15.86 -11.84
N THR A 130 10.54 -15.26 -11.99
CA THR A 130 9.77 -15.16 -13.23
C THR A 130 9.59 -13.70 -13.61
N TRP A 131 9.66 -13.44 -14.92
CA TRP A 131 9.30 -12.14 -15.49
C TRP A 131 7.79 -12.07 -15.67
N THR A 132 7.18 -11.01 -15.17
CA THR A 132 5.74 -10.76 -15.22
C THR A 132 5.48 -9.38 -15.81
N SER A 133 4.38 -9.18 -16.51
CA SER A 133 3.92 -7.85 -16.90
C SER A 133 2.42 -7.90 -17.17
N ARG A 134 1.73 -6.80 -16.86
CA ARG A 134 0.42 -6.54 -17.42
C ARG A 134 0.63 -5.86 -18.77
N GLY A 135 -0.10 -6.25 -19.81
CA GLY A 135 0.08 -5.69 -21.15
C GLY A 135 -0.01 -4.15 -21.24
N CYS A 136 -0.74 -3.53 -20.31
CA CYS A 136 -0.89 -2.08 -20.15
C CYS A 136 0.13 -1.41 -19.21
N SER A 137 0.94 -2.17 -18.47
CA SER A 137 1.91 -1.62 -17.52
C SER A 137 3.14 -1.10 -18.26
N ASP A 138 3.74 -0.04 -17.73
CA ASP A 138 5.01 0.51 -18.19
C ASP A 138 6.23 -0.25 -17.63
N TYR A 139 6.01 -1.34 -16.89
CA TYR A 139 7.04 -2.07 -16.16
C TYR A 139 6.97 -3.59 -16.38
N TYR A 140 8.14 -4.20 -16.39
CA TYR A 140 8.30 -5.63 -16.11
C TYR A 140 8.53 -5.83 -14.63
N GLY A 141 7.77 -6.73 -14.02
CA GLY A 141 8.04 -7.27 -12.69
C GLY A 141 8.94 -8.50 -12.76
N ILE A 142 9.81 -8.65 -11.77
CA ILE A 142 10.63 -9.84 -11.52
C ILE A 142 10.28 -10.31 -10.11
N ASN A 143 9.72 -11.51 -10.00
CA ASN A 143 9.29 -12.09 -8.73
C ASN A 143 9.12 -13.61 -8.89
N ASN A 144 9.05 -14.36 -7.79
CA ASN A 144 8.83 -15.81 -7.77
C ASN A 144 7.47 -16.16 -7.11
N GLY A 145 6.47 -15.30 -7.26
CA GLY A 145 5.18 -15.44 -6.56
C GLY A 145 5.26 -15.19 -5.04
N LYS A 146 6.42 -14.78 -4.53
CA LYS A 146 6.58 -14.30 -3.14
C LYS A 146 6.07 -12.86 -2.98
N LYS A 147 6.17 -12.36 -1.76
CA LYS A 147 5.74 -11.04 -1.31
C LYS A 147 6.56 -9.87 -1.85
N ILE A 148 7.73 -10.09 -2.48
CA ILE A 148 8.62 -9.02 -2.97
C ILE A 148 8.66 -9.01 -4.50
N TYR A 149 8.45 -7.82 -5.07
CA TYR A 149 8.43 -7.54 -6.50
C TYR A 149 9.51 -6.53 -6.82
N PHE A 150 10.32 -6.82 -7.83
CA PHE A 150 11.32 -5.91 -8.37
C PHE A 150 10.89 -5.45 -9.75
N TYR A 151 11.04 -4.16 -10.06
CA TYR A 151 10.51 -3.61 -11.31
C TYR A 151 11.61 -3.03 -12.19
N VAL A 152 11.49 -3.31 -13.48
CA VAL A 152 12.31 -2.74 -14.56
C VAL A 152 11.39 -1.97 -15.49
N LYS A 153 11.75 -0.74 -15.85
CA LYS A 153 10.98 0.07 -16.80
C LYS A 153 11.05 -0.52 -18.21
N ILE A 154 9.92 -0.61 -18.90
CA ILE A 154 9.85 -1.10 -20.28
C ILE A 154 10.39 -0.03 -21.23
N ASN A 155 11.29 -0.43 -22.12
CA ASN A 155 11.69 0.40 -23.24
C ASN A 155 10.65 0.24 -24.36
N LYS A 156 9.80 1.27 -24.56
CA LYS A 156 8.69 1.24 -25.53
C LYS A 156 9.15 1.14 -26.99
N ASP A 157 10.36 1.61 -27.28
CA ASP A 157 10.97 1.62 -28.61
C ASP A 157 11.54 0.24 -28.99
N LYS A 158 11.79 -0.62 -28.01
CA LYS A 158 12.29 -1.98 -28.23
C LYS A 158 11.14 -2.90 -28.63
N LYS A 159 11.09 -3.30 -29.90
CA LYS A 159 10.13 -4.26 -30.47
C LYS A 159 10.82 -5.55 -30.96
N PRO A 160 10.16 -6.73 -30.88
CA PRO A 160 8.87 -6.95 -30.24
C PRO A 160 8.98 -6.89 -28.69
N GLN A 161 7.86 -6.62 -28.01
CA GLN A 161 7.82 -6.62 -26.54
C GLN A 161 7.90 -8.05 -25.97
N TYR A 162 7.29 -9.01 -26.69
CA TYR A 162 7.27 -10.42 -26.35
C TYR A 162 7.86 -11.28 -27.49
N PRO A 163 8.60 -12.36 -27.18
CA PRO A 163 9.06 -12.75 -25.83
C PRO A 163 10.03 -11.71 -25.24
N ILE A 164 10.08 -11.63 -23.91
CA ILE A 164 10.94 -10.65 -23.22
C ILE A 164 12.40 -10.92 -23.58
N ASP A 165 13.11 -9.89 -24.05
CA ASP A 165 14.56 -9.93 -24.24
C ASP A 165 15.27 -9.92 -22.88
N LYS A 166 15.37 -11.11 -22.27
CA LYS A 166 15.96 -11.29 -20.94
C LYS A 166 17.41 -10.81 -20.89
N LYS A 167 18.17 -10.89 -22.00
CA LYS A 167 19.57 -10.44 -22.02
C LYS A 167 19.65 -8.93 -21.88
N TYR A 168 18.83 -8.19 -22.63
CA TYR A 168 18.74 -6.74 -22.51
C TYR A 168 18.19 -6.31 -21.14
N TYR A 169 17.06 -6.88 -20.72
CA TYR A 169 16.34 -6.43 -19.53
C TYR A 169 17.05 -6.81 -18.21
N SER A 170 17.87 -7.87 -18.20
CA SER A 170 18.69 -8.19 -17.02
C SER A 170 19.75 -7.11 -16.73
N GLU A 171 20.20 -6.37 -17.74
CA GLU A 171 21.20 -5.31 -17.54
C GLU A 171 20.61 -3.94 -17.19
N GLN A 172 19.28 -3.82 -17.13
CA GLN A 172 18.60 -2.58 -16.79
C GLN A 172 18.52 -2.37 -15.27
N PRO A 173 18.46 -1.10 -14.82
CA PRO A 173 18.28 -0.79 -13.41
C PRO A 173 16.93 -1.28 -12.88
N ILE A 174 16.92 -1.67 -11.60
CA ILE A 174 15.68 -1.79 -10.85
C ILE A 174 15.22 -0.38 -10.49
N VAL A 175 14.00 -0.02 -10.90
CA VAL A 175 13.43 1.33 -10.72
C VAL A 175 12.39 1.40 -9.61
N GLY A 176 12.06 0.25 -9.01
CA GLY A 176 11.16 0.17 -7.88
C GLY A 176 11.17 -1.22 -7.28
N ILE A 177 10.86 -1.28 -6.00
CA ILE A 177 10.60 -2.52 -5.28
C ILE A 177 9.28 -2.34 -4.54
N ALA A 178 8.40 -3.33 -4.59
CA ALA A 178 7.23 -3.35 -3.73
C ALA A 178 7.14 -4.67 -2.99
N PHE A 179 6.68 -4.61 -1.75
CA PHE A 179 6.31 -5.82 -1.02
C PHE A 179 5.07 -5.60 -0.19
N TRP A 180 4.32 -6.69 -0.01
CA TRP A 180 3.02 -6.62 0.62
C TRP A 180 2.72 -7.85 1.47
N ALA A 181 1.77 -7.70 2.38
CA ALA A 181 1.23 -8.78 3.20
C ALA A 181 -0.26 -8.95 2.94
N ASN A 182 -0.73 -10.20 3.00
CA ASN A 182 -2.16 -10.48 3.02
C ASN A 182 -2.66 -10.26 4.47
N CYS A 183 -3.42 -9.19 4.69
CA CYS A 183 -3.96 -8.86 6.00
C CYS A 183 -5.36 -9.44 6.27
N TYR A 184 -5.95 -10.21 5.34
CA TYR A 184 -7.28 -10.80 5.54
C TYR A 184 -7.35 -11.70 6.78
N SER A 185 -6.36 -12.57 7.00
CA SER A 185 -6.33 -13.42 8.20
C SER A 185 -6.07 -12.60 9.46
N TYR A 186 -5.18 -11.60 9.38
CA TYR A 186 -4.89 -10.70 10.50
C TYR A 186 -6.15 -9.98 10.99
N HIS A 187 -6.93 -9.40 10.08
CA HIS A 187 -8.19 -8.71 10.42
C HIS A 187 -9.30 -9.67 10.86
N LYS A 188 -9.26 -10.94 10.44
CA LYS A 188 -10.18 -11.97 10.93
C LYS A 188 -9.91 -12.31 12.40
N GLU A 189 -8.64 -12.40 12.78
CA GLU A 189 -8.20 -12.73 14.14
C GLU A 189 -8.18 -11.52 15.08
N ASN A 190 -7.97 -10.33 14.50
CA ASN A 190 -7.96 -9.03 15.18
C ASN A 190 -9.00 -8.13 14.51
N PRO A 191 -10.30 -8.45 14.68
CA PRO A 191 -11.32 -7.56 14.18
C PRO A 191 -11.17 -6.23 14.92
N GLU A 192 -10.70 -5.20 14.21
CA GLU A 192 -11.16 -3.86 14.56
C GLU A 192 -12.69 -3.91 14.53
N GLU A 193 -13.37 -3.16 15.40
CA GLU A 193 -14.84 -3.17 15.51
C GLU A 193 -15.49 -2.45 14.30
N VAL A 194 -15.10 -2.86 13.10
CA VAL A 194 -15.37 -2.26 11.80
C VAL A 194 -16.37 -3.17 11.12
N LYS A 195 -17.64 -2.99 11.49
CA LYS A 195 -18.76 -3.70 10.88
C LYS A 195 -19.24 -2.94 9.64
N PRO A 196 -19.52 -3.63 8.53
CA PRO A 196 -20.14 -2.98 7.37
C PRO A 196 -21.60 -2.61 7.69
N LEU A 197 -22.13 -1.63 6.97
CA LEU A 197 -23.56 -1.37 6.96
C LEU A 197 -24.26 -2.50 6.18
N ILE A 198 -25.34 -3.04 6.73
CA ILE A 198 -26.10 -4.12 6.08
C ILE A 198 -27.46 -3.58 5.64
N ILE A 199 -27.74 -3.75 4.35
CA ILE A 199 -28.99 -3.35 3.72
C ILE A 199 -29.69 -4.61 3.18
N LEU A 200 -30.78 -5.04 3.81
CA LEU A 200 -31.62 -6.14 3.34
C LEU A 200 -32.85 -5.59 2.64
N ASP A 201 -33.02 -5.91 1.35
CA ASP A 201 -34.14 -5.45 0.51
C ASP A 201 -34.40 -3.94 0.59
N GLY A 202 -33.30 -3.17 0.60
CA GLY A 202 -33.33 -1.71 0.65
C GLY A 202 -33.49 -1.11 2.06
N LYS A 203 -33.52 -1.93 3.13
CA LYS A 203 -33.63 -1.46 4.52
C LYS A 203 -32.37 -1.79 5.33
N GLU A 204 -31.93 -0.84 6.13
CA GLU A 204 -30.85 -1.04 7.10
C GLU A 204 -31.28 -2.05 8.17
N VAL A 205 -30.44 -3.06 8.43
CA VAL A 205 -30.69 -4.14 9.40
C VAL A 205 -29.48 -4.40 10.29
N SER A 206 -29.71 -5.03 11.44
CA SER A 206 -28.62 -5.46 12.32
C SER A 206 -27.91 -6.70 11.77
N GLU A 207 -26.70 -6.96 12.26
CA GLU A 207 -25.97 -8.19 11.95
C GLU A 207 -26.75 -9.44 12.41
N GLU A 208 -27.45 -9.39 13.56
CA GLU A 208 -28.23 -10.55 14.00
C GLU A 208 -29.38 -10.89 13.03
N SER A 209 -29.95 -9.86 12.39
CA SER A 209 -31.00 -10.06 11.39
C SER A 209 -30.48 -10.87 10.20
N MET A 210 -29.19 -10.75 9.85
CA MET A 210 -28.57 -11.56 8.81
C MET A 210 -28.43 -13.04 9.17
N TYR A 211 -28.20 -13.38 10.44
CA TYR A 211 -28.10 -14.79 10.86
C TYR A 211 -29.42 -15.54 10.70
N SER A 212 -30.54 -14.82 10.65
CA SER A 212 -31.86 -15.41 10.40
C SER A 212 -32.15 -15.67 8.91
N LEU A 213 -31.36 -15.09 8.01
CA LEU A 213 -31.56 -15.22 6.56
C LEU A 213 -30.92 -16.53 6.07
N LYS A 214 -31.73 -17.39 5.46
CA LYS A 214 -31.22 -18.65 4.90
C LYS A 214 -30.55 -18.41 3.55
N PRO A 215 -29.42 -19.07 3.24
CA PRO A 215 -28.74 -18.90 1.95
C PRO A 215 -29.64 -19.16 0.74
N GLU A 216 -30.58 -20.11 0.84
CA GLU A 216 -31.54 -20.42 -0.23
C GLU A 216 -32.53 -19.28 -0.52
N ASP A 217 -32.76 -18.38 0.43
CA ASP A 217 -33.65 -17.22 0.31
C ASP A 217 -32.94 -15.99 -0.29
N VAL A 218 -31.61 -16.02 -0.44
CA VAL A 218 -30.81 -14.94 -1.03
C VAL A 218 -30.82 -15.02 -2.56
N ASP A 219 -31.18 -13.92 -3.22
CA ASP A 219 -31.08 -13.77 -4.68
C ASP A 219 -29.67 -13.33 -5.08
N LYS A 220 -29.19 -12.23 -4.49
CA LYS A 220 -27.83 -11.71 -4.72
C LYS A 220 -27.33 -10.87 -3.55
N ILE A 221 -26.01 -10.72 -3.48
CA ILE A 221 -25.31 -9.84 -2.54
C ILE A 221 -24.41 -8.91 -3.33
N ASN A 222 -24.55 -7.59 -3.13
CA ASN A 222 -23.59 -6.61 -3.60
C ASN A 222 -22.70 -6.19 -2.43
N VAL A 223 -21.40 -6.12 -2.67
CA VAL A 223 -20.42 -5.57 -1.72
C VAL A 223 -19.94 -4.24 -2.26
N ILE A 224 -20.25 -3.14 -1.57
CA ILE A 224 -19.85 -1.78 -1.94
C ILE A 224 -18.75 -1.34 -0.96
N LYS A 225 -17.64 -0.82 -1.49
CA LYS A 225 -16.45 -0.47 -0.70
C LYS A 225 -15.96 0.95 -0.99
N GLY A 226 -15.19 1.51 -0.05
CA GLY A 226 -14.49 2.78 -0.20
C GLY A 226 -15.43 3.93 -0.59
N LYS A 227 -14.97 4.78 -1.51
CA LYS A 227 -15.71 5.99 -1.94
C LYS A 227 -17.12 5.68 -2.46
N ASN A 228 -17.32 4.56 -3.18
CA ASN A 228 -18.64 4.20 -3.71
C ASN A 228 -19.65 3.93 -2.58
N ALA A 229 -19.18 3.41 -1.44
CA ALA A 229 -20.02 3.13 -0.29
C ALA A 229 -20.43 4.44 0.41
N THR A 230 -19.47 5.34 0.64
CA THR A 230 -19.74 6.64 1.27
C THR A 230 -20.49 7.60 0.36
N ASP A 231 -20.28 7.55 -0.95
CA ASP A 231 -21.05 8.32 -1.94
C ASP A 231 -22.55 7.97 -1.91
N LYS A 232 -22.89 6.69 -1.66
CA LYS A 232 -24.28 6.21 -1.65
C LYS A 232 -24.94 6.24 -0.26
N TYR A 233 -24.19 5.92 0.79
CA TYR A 233 -24.73 5.74 2.15
C TYR A 233 -24.17 6.71 3.19
N GLY A 234 -23.35 7.68 2.78
CA GLY A 234 -22.71 8.64 3.67
C GLY A 234 -21.73 8.00 4.64
N GLU A 235 -21.52 8.65 5.79
CA GLU A 235 -20.59 8.20 6.85
C GLU A 235 -20.91 6.79 7.38
N LYS A 236 -22.17 6.34 7.32
CA LYS A 236 -22.53 4.97 7.71
C LYS A 236 -21.90 3.91 6.81
N GLY A 237 -21.66 4.25 5.54
CA GLY A 237 -21.02 3.38 4.56
C GLY A 237 -19.49 3.36 4.62
N LYS A 238 -18.86 4.08 5.57
CA LYS A 238 -17.40 4.22 5.63
C LYS A 238 -16.66 2.90 5.77
N ASN A 239 -17.28 1.90 6.40
CA ASN A 239 -16.75 0.55 6.62
C ASN A 239 -17.19 -0.45 5.52
N GLY A 240 -17.70 0.07 4.39
CA GLY A 240 -18.35 -0.73 3.34
C GLY A 240 -19.82 -1.06 3.64
N VAL A 241 -20.51 -1.53 2.61
CA VAL A 241 -21.95 -1.84 2.63
C VAL A 241 -22.19 -3.21 1.99
N LEU A 242 -23.00 -4.03 2.64
CA LEU A 242 -23.55 -5.27 2.09
C LEU A 242 -25.00 -5.03 1.70
N GLU A 243 -25.30 -4.96 0.41
CA GLU A 243 -26.69 -4.99 -0.07
C GLU A 243 -27.10 -6.43 -0.35
N VAL A 244 -28.05 -6.93 0.40
CA VAL A 244 -28.59 -8.27 0.28
C VAL A 244 -29.99 -8.17 -0.29
N PHE A 245 -30.25 -8.92 -1.36
CA PHE A 245 -31.55 -8.98 -2.01
C PHE A 245 -32.11 -10.38 -1.82
N SER A 246 -33.33 -10.48 -1.30
CA SER A 246 -34.03 -11.76 -1.15
C SER A 246 -34.72 -12.17 -2.45
N LYS A 247 -34.89 -13.48 -2.64
CA LYS A 247 -35.70 -14.01 -3.74
C LYS A 247 -37.14 -13.60 -3.54
N LYS A 248 -37.73 -13.01 -4.57
CA LYS A 248 -39.19 -12.80 -4.61
C LYS A 248 -39.86 -14.17 -4.53
N ARG A 249 -40.63 -14.41 -3.47
CA ARG A 249 -41.51 -15.58 -3.41
C ARG A 249 -42.51 -15.45 -4.56
N LYS A 250 -42.56 -16.47 -5.42
CA LYS A 250 -43.59 -16.61 -6.46
C LYS A 250 -44.94 -16.92 -5.83
#